data_AF-A0A2E5V4D4-F1
#
_entry.id   AF-A0A2E5V4D4-F1
#
_cell.length_a   1.000
_cell.length_b   1.000
_cell.length_c   1.000
_cell.angle_alpha   90.00
_cell.angle_beta   90.00
_cell.angle_gamma   90.00
#
_symmetry.space_group_name_H-M   'P 1'
#
loop_
_entity.id
_entity.type
_entity.pdbx_description
1 polymer ?
#
loop_
_entity_poly.entity_id
_entity_poly.type
_entity_poly.pdbx_seq_one_letter_code
_entity_poly.pdbx_strand_id
1 'polypeptide(L)' 'MRWDGEIPYVVAVIALEERARLLSNIIKGPPNNVKCNMPVKVVFEEATNNLTLPKFTPALAN' A
#
# COMPACT_ATOMS: atom_id res chain seq x y z
N MET A 1 19.47 3.99 5.83
CA MET A 1 18.19 3.47 5.31
C MET A 1 17.99 2.12 5.97
N ARG A 2 17.16 2.04 7.03
CA ARG A 2 16.88 0.77 7.72
C ARG A 2 15.80 0.02 6.92
N TRP A 3 16.09 -1.20 6.50
CA TRP A 3 15.17 -2.10 5.79
C TRP A 3 14.91 -3.38 6.63
N ASP A 4 15.28 -3.33 7.90
CA ASP A 4 15.22 -4.38 8.89
C ASP A 4 13.90 -4.27 9.68
N GLY A 5 12.80 -4.82 9.15
CA GLY A 5 11.59 -4.97 9.98
C GLY A 5 10.34 -5.51 9.32
N GLU A 6 9.99 -5.06 8.12
CA GLU A 6 8.67 -5.36 7.52
C GLU A 6 8.77 -6.25 6.28
N ILE A 7 9.50 -7.36 6.39
CA ILE A 7 9.49 -8.41 5.37
C ILE A 7 8.59 -9.57 5.79
N PRO A 8 7.86 -10.18 4.85
CA PRO A 8 7.66 -9.76 3.46
C PRO A 8 6.70 -8.56 3.32
N TYR A 9 6.94 -7.68 2.33
CA TYR A 9 6.06 -6.55 2.00
C TYR A 9 5.59 -6.60 0.54
N VAL A 10 4.52 -5.87 0.24
CA VAL A 10 3.96 -5.76 -1.11
C VAL A 10 4.26 -4.38 -1.69
N VAL A 11 4.78 -4.35 -2.91
CA VAL A 11 4.85 -3.16 -3.76
C VAL A 11 3.91 -3.38 -4.94
N ALA A 12 3.08 -2.39 -5.23
CA ALA A 12 2.07 -2.48 -6.28
C ALA A 12 1.96 -1.18 -7.07
N VAL A 13 1.51 -1.30 -8.33
CA VAL A 13 1.03 -0.16 -9.12
C VAL A 13 -0.47 -0.04 -8.87
N ILE A 14 -0.87 1.00 -8.15
CA ILE A 14 -2.27 1.25 -7.80
C ILE A 14 -2.90 2.10 -8.90
N ALA A 15 -3.99 1.61 -9.49
CA ALA A 15 -4.83 2.38 -10.39
C ALA A 15 -5.86 3.16 -9.56
N LEU A 16 -5.81 4.48 -9.64
CA LEU A 16 -6.79 5.37 -8.99
C LEU A 16 -8.01 5.59 -9.90
N GLU A 17 -9.13 5.99 -9.32
CA GLU A 17 -10.38 6.26 -10.06
C GLU A 17 -10.21 7.40 -11.07
N GLU A 18 -9.34 8.36 -10.77
CA GLU A 18 -8.94 9.47 -11.65
C GLU A 18 -8.00 9.02 -12.78
N ARG A 19 -7.80 7.71 -12.97
CA ARG A 19 -6.99 7.06 -14.01
C ARG A 19 -5.47 7.25 -13.87
N ALA A 20 -5.02 7.92 -12.82
CA ALA A 20 -3.60 7.98 -12.46
C ALA A 20 -3.09 6.63 -11.93
N ARG A 21 -1.78 6.39 -12.05
CA ARG A 21 -1.11 5.21 -11.50
C ARG A 21 -0.06 5.62 -10.50
N LEU A 22 -0.10 5.04 -9.31
CA LEU A 22 0.83 5.33 -8.22
C LEU A 22 1.59 4.06 -7.82
N LEU A 23 2.92 4.13 -7.80
CA LEU A 23 3.76 3.08 -7.24
C LEU A 23 3.83 3.25 -5.72
N SER A 24 3.27 2.31 -4.97
CA SER A 24 3.25 2.36 -3.50
C SER A 24 3.10 0.98 -2.88
N ASN A 25 3.10 0.91 -1.54
CA ASN A 25 2.93 -0.31 -0.78
C ASN A 25 1.47 -0.60 -0.45
N ILE A 26 1.11 -1.89 -0.50
CA ILE A 26 -0.11 -2.38 0.15
C ILE A 26 0.30 -2.94 1.51
N ILE A 27 -0.24 -2.34 2.57
CA ILE A 27 0.00 -2.69 3.97
C ILE A 27 -1.25 -3.32 4.60
N LYS A 28 -1.06 -3.95 5.77
CA LYS A 28 -2.08 -4.65 6.55
C LYS A 28 -2.72 -5.84 5.80
N GLY A 29 -2.18 -7.01 6.06
CA GLY A 29 -2.64 -8.30 5.54
C GLY A 29 -1.48 -9.19 5.10
N PRO A 30 -1.67 -10.51 4.99
CA PRO A 30 -0.64 -11.39 4.47
C PRO A 30 -0.39 -11.08 2.98
N PRO A 31 0.87 -10.91 2.54
CA PRO A 31 1.19 -10.57 1.14
C PRO A 31 0.57 -11.50 0.11
N ASN A 32 0.44 -12.79 0.44
CA ASN A 32 -0.15 -13.81 -0.44
C ASN A 32 -1.65 -13.60 -0.73
N ASN A 33 -2.34 -12.74 0.03
CA ASN A 33 -3.74 -12.42 -0.24
C ASN A 33 -3.93 -11.29 -1.25
N VAL A 34 -2.87 -10.57 -1.60
CA VAL A 34 -2.95 -9.49 -2.58
C VAL A 34 -3.13 -10.07 -3.98
N LYS A 35 -4.15 -9.58 -4.70
CA LYS A 35 -4.48 -9.99 -6.07
C LYS A 35 -4.61 -8.76 -6.96
N CYS A 36 -4.35 -8.93 -8.26
CA CYS A 36 -4.63 -7.89 -9.25
C CYS A 36 -6.12 -7.51 -9.21
N ASN A 37 -6.41 -6.23 -9.44
CA ASN A 37 -7.76 -5.65 -9.42
C ASN A 37 -8.48 -5.73 -8.06
N MET A 38 -7.78 -6.05 -6.97
CA MET A 38 -8.34 -5.97 -5.62
C MET A 38 -8.63 -4.50 -5.25
N PRO A 39 -9.81 -4.17 -4.70
CA PRO A 39 -10.09 -2.82 -4.25
C PRO A 39 -9.21 -2.46 -3.05
N VAL A 40 -8.68 -1.23 -3.06
CA VAL A 40 -7.81 -0.72 -2.01
C VAL A 40 -8.25 0.67 -1.56
N LYS A 41 -7.89 1.04 -0.34
CA LYS A 41 -8.12 2.36 0.24
C LYS A 41 -6.78 3.01 0.59
N VAL A 42 -6.64 4.30 0.28
CA VAL A 42 -5.46 5.09 0.65
C VAL A 42 -5.40 5.29 2.16
N VAL A 43 -4.20 5.18 2.71
CA VAL A 43 -3.86 5.55 4.08
C VAL A 43 -2.56 6.34 4.05
N PHE A 44 -2.45 7.34 4.92
CA PHE A 44 -1.25 8.17 5.01
C PHE A 44 -0.44 7.74 6.22
N GLU A 45 0.80 7.31 5.98
CA GLU A 45 1.70 6.83 7.03
C GLU A 45 2.97 7.69 7.08
N GLU A 46 3.43 7.96 8.29
CA GLU A 46 4.69 8.65 8.53
C GLU A 46 5.85 7.71 8.17
N ALA A 47 6.52 8.01 7.06
CA ALA A 47 7.71 7.27 6.64
C ALA A 47 8.95 7.74 7.40
N THR A 48 9.00 9.04 7.73
CA THR A 48 9.95 9.66 8.65
C THR A 48 9.24 10.78 9.40
N ASN A 49 9.87 11.35 10.43
CA ASN A 49 9.31 12.45 11.23
C ASN A 49 8.88 13.68 10.43
N ASN A 50 9.34 13.83 9.18
CA ASN A 50 9.06 14.99 8.33
C ASN A 50 8.41 14.59 7.00
N LEU A 51 8.08 13.31 6.79
CA LEU A 51 7.55 12.82 5.53
C LEU A 51 6.43 11.82 5.75
N THR A 52 5.25 12.18 5.24
CA THR A 52 4.09 11.30 5.16
C THR A 52 3.94 10.80 3.73
N LEU A 53 3.83 9.47 3.56
CA LEU A 53 3.64 8.85 2.25
C LEU A 53 2.25 8.21 2.15
N PRO A 54 1.58 8.31 0.99
CA PRO A 54 0.38 7.54 0.73
C PRO A 54 0.74 6.07 0.53
N LYS A 55 0.23 5.20 1.41
CA LYS A 55 0.21 3.74 1.29
C LYS A 55 -1.24 3.28 1.07
N PHE A 56 -1.46 1.98 0.95
CA PHE A 56 -2.78 1.42 0.66
C PHE A 56 -3.08 0.22 1.55
N THR A 57 -4.34 0.04 1.92
CA THR A 57 -4.83 -1.20 2.55
C THR A 57 -5.88 -1.85 1.66
N PRO A 58 -6.07 -3.18 1.70
CA PRO A 58 -7.24 -3.80 1.11
C PRO A 58 -8.53 -3.11 1.61
N ALA A 59 -9.44 -2.76 0.71
CA ALA A 59 -10.76 -2.35 1.12
C ALA A 59 -11.47 -3.61 1.64
N LEU A 60 -11.92 -3.60 2.90
CA LEU A 60 -12.75 -4.68 3.43
C LEU A 60 -13.94 -4.88 2.48
N ALA A 61 -14.05 -6.08 1.92
CA ALA A 61 -15.29 -6.51 1.29
C ALA A 61 -16.29 -6.69 2.43
N ASN A 62 -17.25 -5.77 2.54
CA ASN A 62 -18.43 -5.97 3.37
C ASN A 62 -19.26 -7.14 2.83
#